data_AF-A0A3M6VFM3-F1
#
_entry.id   AF-A0A3M6VFM3-F1
#
_cell.length_a   1.000
_cell.length_b   1.000
_cell.length_c   1.000
_cell.angle_alpha   90.00
_cell.angle_beta   90.00
_cell.angle_gamma   90.00
#
_symmetry.space_group_name_H-M   'P 1'
#
loop_
_entity.id
_entity.type
_entity.pdbx_description
1 polymer ?
#
loop_
_entity_poly.entity_id
_entity_poly.type
_entity_poly.pdbx_seq_one_letter_code
_entity_poly.pdbx_strand_id
1 'polypeptide(L)'
;MEPLSDAVEVRKEVQNLRVVTTPLSTPETAVVTRDLPVTKAADLIASPVTTSKVTSSFEDRHDVVFGYDAAMKYLANYTTPKGSDEKLFLFFTCGNEHGQHRNWRSVCVYASQLVYKVFTTSPSRNRLLIIYTGSRQDWVTPNAFVTDGDLKVKMIPAIMQWHGGAPGEKRATSGMILEESLLYEPLLRYLFKNEDVLDPLLAPEKIASKEIVLLKGYKSYRSYMDTIAAGGNSSLTIPTGPMFLFFVAGRLESNDRPWCPYCRFSETSVEYAYYAFAPEGSRLVKVETVNSYSIWKNRAKNEWRQDTSLMIRGVPWMYLATLDTNAHTFSYARYQAHFDHPDDLQGVFQGWKNPL
;
A
#
# COMPACT_ATOMS: atom_id res chain seq x y z
N MET A 1 31.08 44.65 31.98
CA MET A 1 30.19 43.79 32.77
C MET A 1 29.35 43.00 31.79
N GLU A 2 29.78 41.78 31.50
CA GLU A 2 28.96 40.68 30.95
C GLU A 2 28.48 39.80 32.14
N PRO A 3 27.62 38.78 31.96
CA PRO A 3 26.47 38.63 31.04
C PRO A 3 25.26 37.91 31.73
N LEU A 4 24.29 37.43 30.92
CA LEU A 4 23.22 36.40 31.12
C LEU A 4 21.85 36.97 30.69
N SER A 5 21.00 36.34 29.87
CA SER A 5 20.89 34.96 29.38
C SER A 5 19.89 34.92 28.20
N ASP A 6 20.07 33.93 27.33
CA ASP A 6 19.35 33.55 26.11
C ASP A 6 17.82 33.36 26.22
N ALA A 7 17.10 33.47 25.09
CA ALA A 7 16.43 32.31 24.46
C ALA A 7 15.81 32.63 23.09
N VAL A 8 16.23 31.83 22.11
CA VAL A 8 15.69 31.57 20.77
C VAL A 8 14.55 30.54 20.89
N GLU A 9 13.51 30.58 20.06
CA GLU A 9 12.89 29.40 19.37
C GLU A 9 11.80 29.87 18.39
N VAL A 10 11.94 29.71 17.07
CA VAL A 10 11.88 28.49 16.21
C VAL A 10 10.45 28.12 15.80
N ARG A 11 10.18 28.35 14.52
CA ARG A 11 9.11 27.73 13.71
C ARG A 11 9.27 26.20 13.71
N LYS A 12 8.17 25.45 13.74
CA LYS A 12 8.13 24.11 13.12
C LYS A 12 6.83 23.90 12.33
N GLU A 13 7.02 23.85 11.01
CA GLU A 13 6.11 23.28 10.02
C GLU A 13 6.05 21.75 10.17
N VAL A 14 4.89 21.17 9.88
CA VAL A 14 4.62 19.73 9.85
C VAL A 14 4.65 19.27 8.38
N GLN A 15 5.57 18.39 8.03
CA GLN A 15 5.60 17.67 6.74
C GLN A 15 6.05 16.22 6.97
N ASN A 16 5.28 15.23 6.52
CA ASN A 16 5.68 13.81 6.52
C ASN A 16 5.09 13.06 5.31
N LEU A 17 5.79 13.11 4.18
CA LEU A 17 5.77 12.12 3.10
C LEU A 17 7.06 12.33 2.28
N ARG A 18 8.01 11.38 2.30
CA ARG A 18 9.30 11.56 1.59
C ARG A 18 9.17 11.12 0.13
N VAL A 19 8.97 12.09 -0.76
CA VAL A 19 9.10 11.92 -2.22
C VAL A 19 10.44 12.51 -2.64
N VAL A 20 11.36 11.69 -3.16
CA VAL A 20 12.62 12.19 -3.74
C VAL A 20 12.37 12.49 -5.22
N THR A 21 12.25 13.77 -5.56
CA THR A 21 12.26 14.25 -6.95
C THR A 21 13.35 15.31 -7.14
N THR A 22 14.09 15.13 -8.24
CA THR A 22 15.07 16.03 -8.92
C THR A 22 16.52 16.13 -8.39
N PRO A 23 17.49 16.33 -9.32
CA PRO A 23 18.89 15.96 -9.16
C PRO A 23 19.76 17.17 -8.79
N LEU A 24 20.77 16.99 -7.94
CA LEU A 24 21.87 17.95 -7.90
C LEU A 24 23.18 17.33 -7.42
N SER A 25 24.22 17.74 -8.12
CA SER A 25 25.65 17.78 -7.84
C SER A 25 26.09 17.55 -6.39
N THR A 26 27.16 16.77 -6.26
CA THR A 26 28.05 16.55 -5.11
C THR A 26 28.45 17.82 -4.32
N PRO A 27 29.01 17.68 -3.10
CA PRO A 27 28.57 16.83 -1.99
C PRO A 27 28.59 17.62 -0.66
N GLU A 28 27.45 17.79 0.00
CA GLU A 28 27.42 18.21 1.40
C GLU A 28 26.56 17.24 2.22
N THR A 29 27.28 16.51 3.07
CA THR A 29 26.89 15.85 4.32
C THR A 29 25.40 15.55 4.48
N ALA A 30 25.00 14.36 4.05
CA ALA A 30 23.70 13.79 4.41
C ALA A 30 23.66 13.54 5.93
N VAL A 31 22.92 14.37 6.65
CA VAL A 31 22.56 14.13 8.05
C VAL A 31 21.55 12.98 8.08
N VAL A 32 21.94 11.87 8.71
CA VAL A 32 21.06 10.74 9.01
C VAL A 32 20.22 11.09 10.24
N THR A 33 19.00 11.54 10.04
CA THR A 33 18.01 11.55 11.13
C THR A 33 17.33 10.19 11.15
N ARG A 34 17.65 9.38 12.17
CA ARG A 34 16.92 8.17 12.52
C ARG A 34 15.63 8.59 13.22
N ASP A 35 14.52 8.64 12.49
CA ASP A 35 13.20 8.69 13.11
C ASP A 35 12.73 7.25 13.37
N LEU A 36 13.04 6.77 14.57
CA LEU A 36 12.37 5.64 15.19
C LEU A 36 10.95 6.08 15.60
N PRO A 37 9.93 5.22 15.55
CA PRO A 37 8.71 5.44 16.32
C PRO A 37 9.01 5.16 17.80
N VAL A 38 9.66 6.11 18.48
CA VAL A 38 9.71 6.12 19.95
C VAL A 38 8.55 6.99 20.42
N THR A 39 7.39 6.38 20.62
CA THR A 39 6.46 6.92 21.62
C THR A 39 7.00 6.50 22.98
N LYS A 40 7.62 7.44 23.69
CA LYS A 40 7.98 7.28 25.10
C LYS A 40 6.70 7.00 25.89
N ALA A 41 6.56 5.78 26.37
CA ALA A 41 5.76 5.47 27.55
C ALA A 41 6.50 6.02 28.77
N ALA A 42 6.18 7.25 29.17
CA ALA A 42 6.40 7.78 30.52
C ALA A 42 5.82 9.20 30.59
N ASP A 43 4.52 9.30 30.86
CA ASP A 43 3.92 10.32 31.71
C ASP A 43 2.50 9.85 32.06
N LEU A 44 2.44 8.87 32.97
CA LEU A 44 1.29 8.63 33.80
C LEU A 44 1.41 9.59 34.98
N ILE A 45 0.56 10.63 35.05
CA ILE A 45 -0.15 11.13 36.23
C ILE A 45 -1.17 12.21 35.79
N ALA A 46 -2.45 11.81 35.86
CA ALA A 46 -3.69 12.55 36.15
C ALA A 46 -3.95 13.99 35.61
N SER A 47 -4.92 14.11 34.69
CA SER A 47 -6.29 14.62 34.99
C SER A 47 -7.22 14.50 33.76
N PRO A 48 -8.53 14.28 33.94
CA PRO A 48 -9.42 13.86 32.88
C PRO A 48 -9.93 15.06 32.09
N VAL A 49 -9.54 15.16 30.81
CA VAL A 49 -10.35 15.90 29.84
C VAL A 49 -11.23 14.88 29.14
N THR A 50 -12.42 14.70 29.68
CA THR A 50 -13.50 13.92 29.07
C THR A 50 -14.02 14.67 27.84
N THR A 51 -13.26 14.69 26.74
CA THR A 51 -13.88 14.82 25.43
C THR A 51 -14.34 13.42 25.04
N SER A 52 -15.58 13.11 25.38
CA SER A 52 -16.31 11.97 24.83
C SER A 52 -16.25 12.05 23.30
N LYS A 53 -15.29 11.38 22.66
CA LYS A 53 -15.39 11.09 21.24
C LYS A 53 -16.68 10.30 21.08
N VAL A 54 -17.69 10.92 20.49
CA VAL A 54 -18.92 10.24 20.12
C VAL A 54 -18.50 9.10 19.19
N THR A 55 -18.55 7.87 19.71
CA THR A 55 -18.31 6.69 18.90
C THR A 55 -19.50 6.57 17.95
N SER A 56 -19.34 7.07 16.72
CA SER A 56 -20.28 6.87 15.62
C SER A 56 -20.59 5.38 15.49
N SER A 57 -21.87 5.03 15.42
CA SER A 57 -22.29 3.64 15.29
C SER A 57 -21.84 3.05 13.94
N PHE A 58 -21.94 1.73 13.77
CA PHE A 58 -21.67 1.11 12.46
C PHE A 58 -22.58 1.70 11.37
N GLU A 59 -23.87 1.86 11.65
CA GLU A 59 -24.85 2.34 10.67
C GLU A 59 -24.58 3.78 10.23
N ASP A 60 -24.00 4.62 11.10
CA ASP A 60 -23.63 6.00 10.75
C ASP A 60 -22.44 6.07 9.78
N ARG A 61 -21.71 4.96 9.60
CA ARG A 61 -20.46 4.87 8.82
C ARG A 61 -20.55 3.89 7.67
N HIS A 62 -21.75 3.45 7.35
CA HIS A 62 -22.01 2.43 6.37
C HIS A 62 -23.12 2.88 5.43
N ASP A 63 -22.80 2.95 4.15
CA ASP A 63 -23.74 3.31 3.09
C ASP A 63 -23.85 2.16 2.08
N VAL A 64 -25.00 2.06 1.41
CA VAL A 64 -25.25 1.04 0.38
C VAL A 64 -25.77 1.72 -0.89
N VAL A 65 -25.20 1.34 -2.03
CA VAL A 65 -25.65 1.78 -3.36
C VAL A 65 -25.76 0.60 -4.31
N PHE A 66 -26.58 0.77 -5.34
CA PHE A 66 -26.87 -0.26 -6.33
C PHE A 66 -26.54 0.26 -7.72
N GLY A 67 -25.66 -0.44 -8.43
CA GLY A 67 -25.24 -0.09 -9.77
C GLY A 67 -24.21 1.04 -9.83
N TYR A 68 -23.69 1.24 -11.04
CA TYR A 68 -22.58 2.16 -11.32
C TYR A 68 -22.97 3.63 -11.11
N ASP A 69 -24.12 4.05 -11.66
CA ASP A 69 -24.52 5.47 -11.62
C ASP A 69 -24.73 5.97 -10.19
N ALA A 70 -25.34 5.14 -9.33
CA ALA A 70 -25.51 5.47 -7.91
C ALA A 70 -24.17 5.57 -7.18
N ALA A 71 -23.23 4.66 -7.46
CA ALA A 71 -21.88 4.72 -6.91
C ALA A 71 -21.14 5.99 -7.35
N MET A 72 -21.22 6.36 -8.63
CA MET A 72 -20.56 7.57 -9.13
C MET A 72 -21.19 8.85 -8.57
N LYS A 73 -22.52 8.88 -8.41
CA LYS A 73 -23.21 9.98 -7.73
C LYS A 73 -22.78 10.11 -6.27
N TYR A 74 -22.64 8.99 -5.56
CA TYR A 74 -22.13 8.98 -4.19
C TYR A 74 -20.71 9.57 -4.15
N LEU A 75 -19.79 9.06 -5.00
CA LEU A 75 -18.40 9.51 -5.01
C LEU A 75 -18.24 10.98 -5.44
N ALA A 76 -19.13 11.49 -6.29
CA ALA A 76 -19.14 12.90 -6.67
C ALA A 76 -19.57 13.83 -5.52
N ASN A 77 -20.43 13.34 -4.62
CA ASN A 77 -20.92 14.09 -3.47
C ASN A 77 -20.11 13.84 -2.19
N TYR A 78 -19.31 12.78 -2.17
CA TYR A 78 -18.46 12.46 -1.04
C TYR A 78 -17.40 13.55 -0.86
N THR A 79 -17.43 14.20 0.30
CA THR A 79 -16.46 15.22 0.68
C THR A 79 -15.97 14.97 2.08
N THR A 80 -14.70 15.24 2.32
CA THR A 80 -14.12 15.19 3.66
C THR A 80 -13.64 16.59 4.07
N PRO A 81 -13.84 16.98 5.33
CA PRO A 81 -13.28 18.23 5.85
C PRO A 81 -11.75 18.25 5.68
N LYS A 82 -11.19 19.44 5.45
CA LYS A 82 -9.74 19.61 5.38
C LYS A 82 -9.09 19.12 6.68
N GLY A 83 -8.10 18.24 6.58
CA GLY A 83 -7.41 17.66 7.74
C GLY A 83 -8.17 16.50 8.42
N SER A 84 -9.31 16.06 7.86
CA SER A 84 -9.99 14.85 8.30
C SER A 84 -9.08 13.62 8.13
N ASP A 85 -9.09 12.74 9.12
CA ASP A 85 -8.46 11.42 9.06
C ASP A 85 -9.42 10.34 8.54
N GLU A 86 -10.63 10.72 8.10
CA GLU A 86 -11.63 9.81 7.55
C GLU A 86 -11.10 9.01 6.35
N LYS A 87 -11.45 7.72 6.31
CA LYS A 87 -11.03 6.79 5.24
C LYS A 87 -12.25 6.10 4.66
N LEU A 88 -12.55 6.38 3.38
CA LEU A 88 -13.61 5.69 2.66
C LEU A 88 -13.09 4.41 2.00
N PHE A 89 -13.79 3.31 2.25
CA PHE A 89 -13.56 2.03 1.62
C PHE A 89 -14.74 1.67 0.73
N LEU A 90 -14.46 1.26 -0.50
CA LEU A 90 -15.44 0.87 -1.50
C LEU A 90 -15.43 -0.64 -1.60
N PHE A 91 -16.54 -1.29 -1.24
CA PHE A 91 -16.70 -2.74 -1.32
C PHE A 91 -17.69 -3.12 -2.42
N PHE A 92 -17.17 -3.67 -3.51
CA PHE A 92 -17.92 -4.12 -4.68
C PHE A 92 -18.31 -5.58 -4.51
N THR A 93 -19.60 -5.91 -4.57
CA THR A 93 -20.10 -7.27 -4.35
C THR A 93 -21.30 -7.60 -5.25
N CYS A 94 -21.66 -8.88 -5.27
CA CYS A 94 -22.75 -9.42 -6.07
C CYS A 94 -24.11 -8.86 -5.62
N GLY A 95 -24.95 -8.44 -6.55
CA GLY A 95 -26.35 -8.09 -6.31
C GLY A 95 -26.88 -7.13 -7.38
N ASN A 96 -28.14 -7.26 -7.78
CA ASN A 96 -28.75 -6.42 -8.82
C ASN A 96 -29.09 -5.01 -8.30
N GLU A 97 -29.68 -4.19 -9.18
CA GLU A 97 -30.10 -2.81 -8.90
C GLU A 97 -31.14 -2.65 -7.77
N HIS A 98 -31.80 -3.75 -7.39
CA HIS A 98 -32.75 -3.81 -6.27
C HIS A 98 -32.15 -4.48 -5.03
N GLY A 99 -30.85 -4.77 -5.03
CA GLY A 99 -30.21 -5.50 -3.95
C GLY A 99 -30.67 -6.93 -3.82
N GLN A 100 -31.17 -7.55 -4.88
CA GLN A 100 -31.51 -8.97 -4.94
C GLN A 100 -30.36 -9.75 -5.59
N HIS A 101 -30.47 -11.09 -5.58
CA HIS A 101 -29.48 -11.99 -6.19
C HIS A 101 -28.05 -11.78 -5.65
N ARG A 102 -27.89 -11.52 -4.35
CA ARG A 102 -26.58 -11.23 -3.74
C ARG A 102 -25.63 -12.45 -3.68
N ASN A 103 -26.13 -13.62 -4.02
CA ASN A 103 -25.52 -14.92 -3.80
C ASN A 103 -25.21 -15.68 -5.10
N TRP A 104 -25.24 -15.02 -6.27
CA TRP A 104 -24.93 -15.67 -7.54
C TRP A 104 -23.45 -16.12 -7.65
N ARG A 105 -22.57 -15.65 -6.75
CA ARG A 105 -21.28 -16.28 -6.42
C ARG A 105 -21.19 -16.52 -4.91
N SER A 106 -20.71 -17.69 -4.52
CA SER A 106 -20.47 -18.03 -3.10
C SER A 106 -19.44 -17.11 -2.45
N VAL A 107 -18.34 -16.80 -3.14
CA VAL A 107 -17.28 -15.91 -2.63
C VAL A 107 -17.80 -14.51 -2.27
N CYS A 108 -18.78 -13.97 -3.00
CA CYS A 108 -19.43 -12.70 -2.63
C CYS A 108 -20.14 -12.79 -1.28
N VAL A 109 -20.79 -13.92 -0.98
CA VAL A 109 -21.51 -14.12 0.29
C VAL A 109 -20.53 -14.15 1.45
N TYR A 110 -19.50 -15.00 1.36
CA TYR A 110 -18.49 -15.15 2.41
C TYR A 110 -17.69 -13.87 2.62
N ALA A 111 -17.24 -13.23 1.54
CA ALA A 111 -16.51 -11.97 1.64
C ALA A 111 -17.37 -10.85 2.24
N SER A 112 -18.66 -10.76 1.88
CA SER A 112 -19.55 -9.73 2.46
C SER A 112 -19.72 -9.92 3.97
N GLN A 113 -19.88 -11.17 4.43
CA GLN A 113 -19.96 -11.48 5.86
C GLN A 113 -18.67 -11.08 6.59
N LEU A 114 -17.51 -11.44 6.03
CA LEU A 114 -16.23 -11.16 6.66
C LEU A 114 -15.88 -9.66 6.65
N VAL A 115 -16.08 -8.97 5.51
CA VAL A 115 -15.88 -7.52 5.40
C VAL A 115 -16.75 -6.79 6.42
N TYR A 116 -18.03 -7.16 6.53
CA TYR A 116 -18.93 -6.58 7.53
C TYR A 116 -18.41 -6.82 8.95
N LYS A 117 -18.10 -8.08 9.29
CA LYS A 117 -17.58 -8.47 10.61
C LYS A 117 -16.30 -7.72 10.99
N VAL A 118 -15.37 -7.54 10.06
CA VAL A 118 -14.10 -6.85 10.34
C VAL A 118 -14.29 -5.34 10.42
N PHE A 119 -15.13 -4.77 9.55
CA PHE A 119 -15.37 -3.34 9.52
C PHE A 119 -16.10 -2.84 10.78
N THR A 120 -17.00 -3.62 11.37
CA THR A 120 -17.71 -3.23 12.60
C THR A 120 -16.76 -2.94 13.76
N THR A 121 -15.59 -3.58 13.80
CA THR A 121 -14.56 -3.32 14.81
C THR A 121 -13.43 -2.43 14.31
N SER A 122 -13.53 -1.91 13.07
CA SER A 122 -12.56 -0.98 12.52
C SER A 122 -12.69 0.42 13.17
N PRO A 123 -11.61 1.23 13.15
CA PRO A 123 -11.62 2.59 13.69
C PRO A 123 -12.82 3.42 13.24
N SER A 124 -13.38 4.23 14.15
CA SER A 124 -14.57 5.06 13.89
C SER A 124 -14.38 6.09 12.77
N ARG A 125 -13.14 6.42 12.40
CA ARG A 125 -12.83 7.27 11.24
C ARG A 125 -13.06 6.57 9.89
N ASN A 126 -13.22 5.26 9.87
CA ASN A 126 -13.41 4.54 8.61
C ASN A 126 -14.88 4.61 8.17
N ARG A 127 -15.13 4.72 6.87
CA ARG A 127 -16.45 4.66 6.25
C ARG A 127 -16.48 3.55 5.21
N LEU A 128 -17.57 2.79 5.13
CA LEU A 128 -17.75 1.70 4.18
C LEU A 128 -18.91 2.02 3.23
N LEU A 129 -18.63 2.01 1.93
CA LEU A 129 -19.65 2.03 0.89
C LEU A 129 -19.75 0.64 0.27
N ILE A 130 -20.86 -0.05 0.48
CA ILE A 130 -21.17 -1.31 -0.21
C ILE A 130 -21.85 -1.00 -1.54
N ILE A 131 -21.28 -1.57 -2.61
CA ILE A 131 -21.69 -1.34 -3.99
C ILE A 131 -22.13 -2.68 -4.57
N TYR A 132 -23.42 -2.83 -4.82
CA TYR A 132 -23.98 -3.97 -5.53
C TYR A 132 -23.82 -3.75 -7.03
N THR A 133 -22.99 -4.57 -7.69
CA THR A 133 -22.50 -4.28 -9.05
C THR A 133 -23.38 -4.79 -10.18
N GLY A 134 -24.46 -5.50 -9.88
CA GLY A 134 -25.36 -6.11 -10.85
C GLY A 134 -25.56 -7.61 -10.66
N SER A 135 -26.42 -8.16 -11.51
CA SER A 135 -26.60 -9.58 -11.71
C SER A 135 -25.37 -10.21 -12.37
N ARG A 136 -25.35 -11.55 -12.46
CA ARG A 136 -24.32 -12.28 -13.21
C ARG A 136 -24.23 -11.79 -14.66
N GLN A 137 -25.35 -11.51 -15.31
CA GLN A 137 -25.39 -11.10 -16.72
C GLN A 137 -24.74 -9.72 -16.92
N ASP A 138 -24.97 -8.80 -15.99
CA ASP A 138 -24.39 -7.46 -16.01
C ASP A 138 -22.86 -7.51 -15.83
N TRP A 139 -22.38 -8.46 -15.02
CA TRP A 139 -20.95 -8.56 -14.71
C TRP A 139 -20.13 -9.23 -15.82
N VAL A 140 -20.65 -10.29 -16.47
CA VAL A 140 -19.90 -11.06 -17.48
C VAL A 140 -19.68 -10.32 -18.80
N THR A 141 -20.45 -9.26 -19.05
CA THR A 141 -20.28 -8.39 -20.22
C THR A 141 -19.43 -7.16 -19.86
N PRO A 142 -18.81 -6.47 -20.84
CA PRO A 142 -18.09 -5.24 -20.56
C PRO A 142 -19.00 -4.23 -19.85
N ASN A 143 -18.66 -3.89 -18.61
CA ASN A 143 -19.44 -3.00 -17.76
C ASN A 143 -18.64 -1.78 -17.31
N ALA A 144 -19.35 -0.75 -16.85
CA ALA A 144 -18.76 0.53 -16.50
C ALA A 144 -17.74 0.45 -15.34
N PHE A 145 -17.93 -0.45 -14.36
CA PHE A 145 -16.95 -0.64 -13.29
C PHE A 145 -15.60 -1.15 -13.81
N VAL A 146 -15.62 -2.06 -14.80
CA VAL A 146 -14.42 -2.66 -15.41
C VAL A 146 -13.65 -1.67 -16.30
N THR A 147 -14.38 -0.73 -16.93
CA THR A 147 -13.82 0.22 -17.88
C THR A 147 -13.41 1.55 -17.24
N ASP A 148 -14.05 1.97 -16.15
CA ASP A 148 -13.80 3.22 -15.43
C ASP A 148 -12.31 3.45 -15.12
N GLY A 149 -11.85 4.69 -15.29
CA GLY A 149 -10.45 5.06 -15.18
C GLY A 149 -9.91 5.04 -13.74
N ASP A 150 -10.77 5.37 -12.78
CA ASP A 150 -10.45 5.54 -11.35
C ASP A 150 -10.65 4.23 -10.60
N LEU A 151 -11.83 3.60 -10.77
CA LEU A 151 -12.23 2.39 -10.06
C LEU A 151 -11.59 1.13 -10.64
N LYS A 152 -11.65 0.96 -11.97
CA LYS A 152 -11.09 -0.19 -12.73
C LYS A 152 -11.26 -1.55 -12.03
N VAL A 153 -12.48 -1.88 -11.63
CA VAL A 153 -12.79 -3.10 -10.86
C VAL A 153 -12.80 -4.29 -11.80
N LYS A 154 -11.76 -5.12 -11.80
CA LYS A 154 -11.62 -6.23 -12.74
C LYS A 154 -12.36 -7.50 -12.34
N MET A 155 -12.53 -7.71 -11.04
CA MET A 155 -13.11 -8.92 -10.44
C MET A 155 -13.92 -8.51 -9.21
N ILE A 156 -14.92 -9.30 -8.84
CA ILE A 156 -15.72 -9.13 -7.61
C ILE A 156 -15.83 -10.45 -6.85
N PRO A 157 -15.89 -10.44 -5.51
CA PRO A 157 -15.90 -9.28 -4.65
C PRO A 157 -14.56 -8.52 -4.66
N ALA A 158 -14.60 -7.22 -4.40
CA ALA A 158 -13.42 -6.36 -4.36
C ALA A 158 -13.57 -5.31 -3.28
N ILE A 159 -12.48 -4.99 -2.58
CA ILE A 159 -12.43 -3.81 -1.72
C ILE A 159 -11.26 -2.92 -2.13
N MET A 160 -11.39 -1.61 -1.93
CA MET A 160 -10.30 -0.64 -2.10
C MET A 160 -10.55 0.61 -1.25
N GLN A 161 -9.49 1.32 -0.91
CA GLN A 161 -9.59 2.64 -0.31
C GLN A 161 -9.75 3.71 -1.41
N TRP A 162 -10.66 4.65 -1.18
CA TRP A 162 -10.85 5.86 -1.97
C TRP A 162 -10.17 7.05 -1.30
N HIS A 163 -9.40 7.83 -2.07
CA HIS A 163 -8.69 9.02 -1.57
C HIS A 163 -9.29 10.34 -2.05
N GLY A 164 -10.26 10.30 -2.96
CA GLY A 164 -10.96 11.51 -3.39
C GLY A 164 -11.89 12.05 -2.29
N GLY A 165 -12.31 13.31 -2.43
CA GLY A 165 -13.31 13.95 -1.56
C GLY A 165 -12.77 15.13 -0.74
N ALA A 166 -11.46 15.21 -0.52
CA ALA A 166 -10.85 16.44 0.00
C ALA A 166 -10.57 17.43 -1.15
N PRO A 167 -10.64 18.75 -0.90
CA PRO A 167 -10.32 19.75 -1.92
C PRO A 167 -8.91 19.58 -2.50
N GLY A 168 -8.81 19.42 -3.82
CA GLY A 168 -7.53 19.27 -4.53
C GLY A 168 -7.00 17.83 -4.60
N GLU A 169 -7.63 16.87 -3.91
CA GLU A 169 -7.22 15.47 -4.01
C GLU A 169 -7.62 14.84 -5.35
N LYS A 170 -6.74 13.98 -5.87
CA LYS A 170 -7.06 13.17 -7.04
C LYS A 170 -8.07 12.09 -6.68
N ARG A 171 -8.77 11.58 -7.70
CA ARG A 171 -9.68 10.43 -7.61
C ARG A 171 -8.92 9.10 -7.51
N ALA A 172 -7.96 9.05 -6.57
CA ALA A 172 -7.03 7.96 -6.42
C ALA A 172 -7.61 6.81 -5.60
N THR A 173 -7.07 5.62 -5.83
CA THR A 173 -7.41 4.40 -5.09
C THR A 173 -6.17 3.61 -4.72
N SER A 174 -6.20 2.95 -3.57
CA SER A 174 -5.16 2.03 -3.11
C SER A 174 -5.78 0.87 -2.33
N GLY A 175 -4.96 -0.04 -1.78
CA GLY A 175 -5.48 -1.03 -0.84
C GLY A 175 -6.38 -2.07 -1.48
N MET A 176 -6.19 -2.37 -2.78
CA MET A 176 -7.15 -3.22 -3.48
C MET A 176 -6.95 -4.69 -3.14
N ILE A 177 -7.98 -5.34 -2.60
CA ILE A 177 -8.03 -6.78 -2.33
C ILE A 177 -9.20 -7.37 -3.11
N LEU A 178 -9.02 -8.57 -3.66
CA LEU A 178 -9.94 -9.19 -4.60
C LEU A 178 -10.29 -10.62 -4.21
N GLU A 179 -11.50 -11.03 -4.59
CA GLU A 179 -11.98 -12.42 -4.58
C GLU A 179 -11.62 -13.19 -3.31
N GLU A 180 -10.96 -14.34 -3.42
CA GLU A 180 -10.61 -15.19 -2.27
C GLU A 180 -9.64 -14.53 -1.30
N SER A 181 -8.82 -13.57 -1.74
CA SER A 181 -7.91 -12.84 -0.84
C SER A 181 -8.67 -11.99 0.18
N LEU A 182 -9.93 -11.62 -0.07
CA LEU A 182 -10.80 -11.00 0.93
C LEU A 182 -11.17 -11.94 2.07
N LEU A 183 -11.05 -13.25 1.88
CA LEU A 183 -11.34 -14.24 2.93
C LEU A 183 -10.18 -14.38 3.93
N TYR A 184 -9.03 -13.75 3.65
CA TYR A 184 -7.89 -13.71 4.56
C TYR A 184 -8.09 -12.58 5.59
N GLU A 185 -8.73 -12.91 6.72
CA GLU A 185 -9.13 -11.95 7.75
C GLU A 185 -8.00 -10.99 8.20
N PRO A 186 -6.76 -11.43 8.46
CA PRO A 186 -5.69 -10.52 8.88
C PRO A 186 -5.34 -9.44 7.84
N LEU A 187 -5.43 -9.75 6.55
CA LEU A 187 -5.18 -8.77 5.47
C LEU A 187 -6.28 -7.70 5.42
N LEU A 188 -7.54 -8.09 5.64
CA LEU A 188 -8.65 -7.14 5.78
C LEU A 188 -8.47 -6.23 7.00
N ARG A 189 -8.07 -6.81 8.13
CA ARG A 189 -7.77 -6.07 9.36
C ARG A 189 -6.62 -5.10 9.17
N TYR A 190 -5.58 -5.51 8.44
CA TYR A 190 -4.46 -4.67 8.04
C TYR A 190 -4.92 -3.49 7.18
N LEU A 191 -5.75 -3.75 6.16
CA LEU A 191 -6.30 -2.71 5.28
C LEU A 191 -7.11 -1.67 6.05
N PHE A 192 -8.01 -2.12 6.93
CA PHE A 192 -8.85 -1.23 7.73
C PHE A 192 -8.13 -0.61 8.92
N LYS A 193 -6.92 -1.08 9.24
CA LYS A 193 -6.14 -0.68 10.42
C LYS A 193 -6.91 -0.90 11.71
N ASN A 194 -7.46 -2.11 11.87
CA ASN A 194 -8.13 -2.51 13.10
C ASN A 194 -7.20 -2.42 14.30
N GLU A 195 -7.70 -1.88 15.41
CA GLU A 195 -6.94 -1.61 16.65
C GLU A 195 -7.56 -2.34 17.86
N ASP A 196 -8.72 -3.01 17.67
CA ASP A 196 -9.45 -3.73 18.71
C ASP A 196 -8.73 -5.03 19.17
N VAL A 197 -8.05 -5.70 18.24
CA VAL A 197 -7.23 -6.89 18.52
C VAL A 197 -5.94 -6.76 17.74
N LEU A 198 -4.81 -6.81 18.44
CA LEU A 198 -3.48 -6.80 17.82
C LEU A 198 -3.27 -8.10 17.02
N ASP A 199 -2.84 -7.95 15.77
CA ASP A 199 -2.36 -9.09 14.98
C ASP A 199 -1.00 -9.55 15.54
N PRO A 200 -0.90 -10.80 16.06
CA PRO A 200 0.33 -11.29 16.65
C PRO A 200 1.49 -11.42 15.66
N LEU A 201 1.23 -11.44 14.35
CA LEU A 201 2.28 -11.42 13.32
C LEU A 201 2.83 -10.02 13.07
N LEU A 202 2.06 -8.99 13.41
CA LEU A 202 2.41 -7.57 13.25
C LEU A 202 2.72 -6.90 14.59
N ALA A 203 3.00 -7.69 15.63
CA ALA A 203 3.40 -7.16 16.93
C ALA A 203 4.62 -6.23 16.78
N PRO A 204 4.66 -5.07 17.47
CA PRO A 204 5.68 -4.04 17.26
C PRO A 204 7.11 -4.57 17.27
N GLU A 205 7.43 -5.48 18.19
CA GLU A 205 8.74 -6.11 18.33
C GLU A 205 9.13 -6.95 17.11
N LYS A 206 8.16 -7.58 16.43
CA LYS A 206 8.41 -8.41 15.24
C LYS A 206 8.63 -7.59 13.98
N ILE A 207 8.07 -6.38 13.91
CA ILE A 207 8.15 -5.52 12.72
C ILE A 207 9.19 -4.40 12.87
N ALA A 208 9.66 -4.10 14.09
CA ALA A 208 10.53 -2.95 14.37
C ALA A 208 11.85 -2.96 13.58
N SER A 209 12.39 -4.14 13.27
CA SER A 209 13.65 -4.28 12.52
C SER A 209 13.46 -4.41 11.01
N LYS A 210 12.22 -4.44 10.52
CA LYS A 210 11.89 -4.60 9.09
C LYS A 210 11.70 -3.24 8.43
N GLU A 211 12.20 -3.09 7.22
CA GLU A 211 12.19 -1.81 6.51
C GLU A 211 11.57 -1.95 5.11
N ILE A 212 10.64 -1.05 4.78
CA ILE A 212 10.14 -0.89 3.40
C ILE A 212 10.67 0.42 2.83
N VAL A 213 11.38 0.34 1.71
CA VAL A 213 11.91 1.50 0.97
C VAL A 213 11.15 1.65 -0.33
N LEU A 214 10.61 2.83 -0.63
CA LEU A 214 9.96 3.12 -1.92
C LEU A 214 10.89 3.95 -2.82
N LEU A 215 11.21 3.42 -3.99
CA LEU A 215 11.97 4.10 -5.04
C LEU A 215 11.08 4.36 -6.26
N LYS A 216 11.25 5.52 -6.88
CA LYS A 216 10.49 5.91 -8.09
C LYS A 216 11.42 6.08 -9.28
N GLY A 217 11.26 5.23 -10.28
CA GLY A 217 11.99 5.29 -11.53
C GLY A 217 13.38 4.64 -11.49
N TYR A 218 13.93 4.44 -12.70
CA TYR A 218 15.16 3.67 -12.91
C TYR A 218 16.39 4.33 -12.29
N LYS A 219 16.53 5.65 -12.40
CA LYS A 219 17.67 6.39 -11.86
C LYS A 219 17.77 6.28 -10.34
N SER A 220 16.66 6.44 -9.63
CA SER A 220 16.62 6.30 -8.16
C SER A 220 16.94 4.87 -7.73
N TYR A 221 16.43 3.88 -8.45
CA TYR A 221 16.79 2.47 -8.23
C TYR A 221 18.30 2.23 -8.41
N ARG A 222 18.88 2.61 -9.55
CA ARG A 222 20.31 2.42 -9.83
C ARG A 222 21.17 3.12 -8.79
N SER A 223 20.91 4.41 -8.54
CA SER A 223 21.65 5.17 -7.54
C SER A 223 21.60 4.52 -6.16
N TYR A 224 20.44 4.00 -5.74
CA TYR A 224 20.28 3.33 -4.45
C TYR A 224 21.11 2.03 -4.38
N MET A 225 20.98 1.15 -5.38
CA MET A 225 21.69 -0.13 -5.40
C MET A 225 23.20 0.05 -5.56
N ASP A 226 23.63 0.94 -6.46
CA ASP A 226 25.04 1.21 -6.72
C ASP A 226 25.72 1.83 -5.48
N THR A 227 25.01 2.66 -4.71
CA THR A 227 25.53 3.23 -3.45
C THR A 227 25.72 2.16 -2.37
N ILE A 228 24.77 1.24 -2.21
CA ILE A 228 24.92 0.12 -1.27
C ILE A 228 26.09 -0.76 -1.69
N ALA A 229 26.19 -1.07 -2.99
CA ALA A 229 27.21 -1.94 -3.53
C ALA A 229 28.62 -1.37 -3.38
N ALA A 230 28.80 -0.07 -3.63
CA ALA A 230 30.07 0.63 -3.47
C ALA A 230 30.58 0.61 -2.01
N GLY A 231 29.69 0.48 -1.04
CA GLY A 231 30.03 0.55 0.38
C GLY A 231 30.48 1.95 0.83
N GLY A 232 30.87 2.08 2.10
CA GLY A 232 31.39 3.32 2.66
C GLY A 232 30.35 4.38 3.06
N ASN A 233 29.10 4.25 2.62
CA ASN A 233 28.00 5.09 3.11
C ASN A 233 27.37 4.47 4.37
N SER A 234 27.67 5.03 5.54
CA SER A 234 27.13 4.56 6.83
C SER A 234 25.62 4.73 6.98
N SER A 235 25.01 5.61 6.16
CA SER A 235 23.58 5.86 6.12
C SER A 235 22.81 4.85 5.27
N LEU A 236 23.49 4.16 4.35
CA LEU A 236 22.86 3.28 3.38
C LEU A 236 23.68 2.00 3.19
N THR A 237 23.43 1.04 4.08
CA THR A 237 24.09 -0.27 4.09
C THR A 237 23.12 -1.38 3.67
N ILE A 238 23.65 -2.58 3.42
CA ILE A 238 22.83 -3.78 3.30
C ILE A 238 22.07 -4.04 4.61
N PRO A 239 20.81 -4.54 4.57
CA PRO A 239 20.13 -5.03 5.77
C PRO A 239 20.92 -6.17 6.45
N THR A 240 20.65 -6.39 7.74
CA THR A 240 21.18 -7.56 8.46
C THR A 240 20.47 -8.85 8.05
N GLY A 241 19.21 -8.75 7.61
CA GLY A 241 18.42 -9.83 7.03
C GLY A 241 18.37 -9.78 5.50
N PRO A 242 17.51 -10.60 4.86
CA PRO A 242 17.36 -10.63 3.41
C PRO A 242 16.87 -9.30 2.82
N MET A 243 17.34 -8.97 1.62
CA MET A 243 16.85 -7.82 0.85
C MET A 243 16.00 -8.29 -0.32
N PHE A 244 14.73 -7.94 -0.31
CA PHE A 244 13.77 -8.22 -1.37
C PHE A 244 13.59 -6.98 -2.24
N LEU A 245 13.54 -7.17 -3.56
CA LEU A 245 13.16 -6.10 -4.50
C LEU A 245 11.78 -6.41 -5.06
N PHE A 246 10.84 -5.48 -4.97
CA PHE A 246 9.49 -5.62 -5.51
C PHE A 246 9.18 -4.52 -6.51
N PHE A 247 9.21 -4.85 -7.80
CA PHE A 247 8.96 -3.92 -8.88
C PHE A 247 7.48 -3.90 -9.24
N VAL A 248 6.91 -2.70 -9.26
CA VAL A 248 5.52 -2.44 -9.61
C VAL A 248 5.43 -1.40 -10.73
N ALA A 249 4.26 -1.31 -11.34
CA ALA A 249 3.95 -0.23 -12.27
C ALA A 249 4.03 1.13 -11.56
N GLY A 250 4.57 2.12 -12.26
CA GLY A 250 4.40 3.52 -11.87
C GLY A 250 2.93 3.94 -11.95
N ARG A 251 2.67 5.16 -11.47
CA ARG A 251 1.32 5.67 -11.25
C ARG A 251 0.85 6.55 -12.40
N LEU A 252 -0.44 6.46 -12.72
CA LEU A 252 -1.09 7.31 -13.71
C LEU A 252 -1.18 8.73 -13.18
N GLU A 253 -0.79 9.72 -13.98
CA GLU A 253 -0.80 11.13 -13.57
C GLU A 253 -2.19 11.63 -13.18
N SER A 254 -3.23 11.11 -13.83
CA SER A 254 -4.62 11.55 -13.62
C SER A 254 -5.19 11.17 -12.25
N ASN A 255 -4.78 10.04 -11.67
CA ASN A 255 -5.42 9.49 -10.47
C ASN A 255 -4.51 8.66 -9.57
N ASP A 256 -3.19 8.74 -9.74
CA ASP A 256 -2.16 8.06 -8.95
C ASP A 256 -2.33 6.52 -8.80
N ARG A 257 -3.22 5.91 -9.57
CA ARG A 257 -3.40 4.46 -9.62
C ARG A 257 -2.26 3.83 -10.44
N PRO A 258 -1.69 2.68 -10.04
CA PRO A 258 -0.78 1.94 -10.89
C PRO A 258 -1.47 1.56 -12.21
N TRP A 259 -0.77 1.72 -13.34
CA TRP A 259 -1.36 1.36 -14.64
C TRP A 259 -1.55 -0.16 -14.80
N CYS A 260 -0.76 -0.97 -14.10
CA CYS A 260 -0.88 -2.43 -14.10
C CYS A 260 -1.91 -2.86 -13.04
N PRO A 261 -3.00 -3.54 -13.43
CA PRO A 261 -3.99 -4.04 -12.48
C PRO A 261 -3.37 -5.00 -11.46
N TYR A 262 -2.54 -5.95 -11.90
CA TYR A 262 -1.92 -6.92 -11.00
C TYR A 262 -1.00 -6.28 -9.96
N CYS A 263 -0.33 -5.17 -10.29
CA CYS A 263 0.45 -4.41 -9.30
C CYS A 263 -0.47 -3.87 -8.22
N ARG A 264 -1.59 -3.25 -8.60
CA ARG A 264 -2.56 -2.68 -7.66
C ARG A 264 -3.12 -3.70 -6.68
N PHE A 265 -3.33 -4.94 -7.14
CA PHE A 265 -3.88 -6.02 -6.30
C PHE A 265 -2.82 -6.63 -5.38
N SER A 266 -1.55 -6.53 -5.76
CA SER A 266 -0.44 -7.12 -5.02
C SER A 266 0.13 -6.19 -3.95
N GLU A 267 0.02 -4.86 -4.12
CA GLU A 267 0.72 -3.89 -3.27
C GLU A 267 0.46 -4.10 -1.77
N THR A 268 -0.80 -4.24 -1.37
CA THR A 268 -1.17 -4.39 0.05
C THR A 268 -0.90 -5.79 0.56
N SER A 269 -1.14 -6.83 -0.24
CA SER A 269 -0.84 -8.21 0.14
C SER A 269 0.66 -8.42 0.37
N VAL A 270 1.51 -7.88 -0.50
CA VAL A 270 2.98 -7.93 -0.35
C VAL A 270 3.44 -7.18 0.89
N GLU A 271 2.90 -5.98 1.13
CA GLU A 271 3.26 -5.17 2.30
C GLU A 271 2.90 -5.88 3.61
N TYR A 272 1.66 -6.37 3.72
CA TYR A 272 1.22 -7.16 4.87
C TYR A 272 2.09 -8.40 5.05
N ALA A 273 2.27 -9.21 4.00
CA ALA A 273 3.01 -10.45 4.08
C ALA A 273 4.49 -10.24 4.42
N TYR A 274 5.09 -9.14 3.95
CA TYR A 274 6.45 -8.77 4.33
C TYR A 274 6.55 -8.53 5.84
N TYR A 275 5.67 -7.69 6.39
CA TYR A 275 5.66 -7.45 7.83
C TYR A 275 5.32 -8.70 8.63
N ALA A 276 4.39 -9.53 8.16
CA ALA A 276 3.97 -10.75 8.86
C ALA A 276 5.03 -11.87 8.83
N PHE A 277 5.73 -12.04 7.70
CA PHE A 277 6.47 -13.29 7.43
C PHE A 277 7.96 -13.11 7.13
N ALA A 278 8.43 -11.94 6.73
CA ALA A 278 9.85 -11.74 6.45
C ALA A 278 10.69 -11.89 7.72
N PRO A 279 11.96 -12.32 7.63
CA PRO A 279 12.83 -12.39 8.79
C PRO A 279 13.08 -11.00 9.37
N GLU A 280 13.45 -10.96 10.64
CA GLU A 280 13.94 -9.74 11.30
C GLU A 280 15.14 -9.14 10.55
N GLY A 281 15.27 -7.82 10.60
CA GLY A 281 16.35 -7.10 9.94
C GLY A 281 16.29 -7.10 8.41
N SER A 282 15.27 -7.70 7.80
CA SER A 282 15.08 -7.71 6.35
C SER A 282 14.73 -6.34 5.80
N ARG A 283 14.85 -6.18 4.48
CA ARG A 283 14.39 -4.97 3.77
C ARG A 283 13.59 -5.34 2.52
N LEU A 284 12.45 -4.69 2.31
CA LEU A 284 11.71 -4.71 1.06
C LEU A 284 11.90 -3.38 0.33
N VAL A 285 12.62 -3.40 -0.79
CA VAL A 285 12.75 -2.25 -1.69
C VAL A 285 11.66 -2.34 -2.76
N LYS A 286 10.60 -1.55 -2.58
CA LYS A 286 9.53 -1.38 -3.55
C LYS A 286 9.94 -0.36 -4.61
N VAL A 287 9.84 -0.73 -5.88
CA VAL A 287 10.30 0.10 -6.99
C VAL A 287 9.15 0.36 -7.96
N GLU A 288 8.69 1.60 -8.02
CA GLU A 288 7.76 2.06 -9.05
C GLU A 288 8.54 2.28 -10.36
N THR A 289 8.16 1.57 -11.42
CA THR A 289 8.87 1.59 -12.70
C THR A 289 8.52 2.82 -13.55
N VAL A 290 7.85 2.64 -14.69
CA VAL A 290 7.41 3.74 -15.57
C VAL A 290 5.94 4.02 -15.34
N ASN A 291 5.47 5.23 -15.66
CA ASN A 291 4.11 5.68 -15.34
C ASN A 291 3.04 5.29 -16.37
N SER A 292 3.41 4.59 -17.45
CA SER A 292 2.42 4.15 -18.45
C SER A 292 2.80 2.83 -19.13
N TYR A 293 1.76 2.10 -19.54
CA TYR A 293 1.94 0.85 -20.29
C TYR A 293 2.56 1.08 -21.68
N SER A 294 2.31 2.23 -22.31
CA SER A 294 2.90 2.56 -23.61
C SER A 294 4.42 2.73 -23.53
N ILE A 295 4.92 3.41 -22.49
CA ILE A 295 6.35 3.49 -22.21
C ILE A 295 6.90 2.11 -21.86
N TRP A 296 6.19 1.35 -21.01
CA TRP A 296 6.63 0.01 -20.60
C TRP A 296 6.92 -0.94 -21.78
N LYS A 297 6.08 -0.88 -22.81
CA LYS A 297 6.22 -1.69 -24.05
C LYS A 297 7.33 -1.19 -24.98
N ASN A 298 7.70 0.09 -24.92
CA ASN A 298 8.68 0.65 -25.83
C ASN A 298 10.11 0.32 -25.39
N ARG A 299 10.66 -0.80 -25.89
CA ARG A 299 12.01 -1.27 -25.52
C ARG A 299 13.11 -0.24 -25.77
N ALA A 300 13.00 0.57 -26.82
CA ALA A 300 14.01 1.59 -27.14
C ALA A 300 14.05 2.76 -26.14
N LYS A 301 12.93 3.03 -25.45
CA LYS A 301 12.78 4.15 -24.52
C LYS A 301 12.58 3.73 -23.06
N ASN A 302 12.70 2.44 -22.75
CA ASN A 302 12.46 1.91 -21.42
C ASN A 302 13.73 1.23 -20.89
N GLU A 303 14.41 1.92 -19.99
CA GLU A 303 15.67 1.48 -19.39
C GLU A 303 15.53 0.13 -18.68
N TRP A 304 14.37 -0.13 -18.06
CA TRP A 304 14.08 -1.42 -17.41
C TRP A 304 14.13 -2.62 -18.35
N ARG A 305 13.86 -2.41 -19.65
CA ARG A 305 13.90 -3.45 -20.68
C ARG A 305 15.30 -3.65 -21.26
N GLN A 306 16.21 -2.71 -21.02
CA GLN A 306 17.58 -2.73 -21.49
C GLN A 306 18.54 -3.23 -20.40
N ASP A 307 18.14 -3.18 -19.12
CA ASP A 307 18.93 -3.69 -18.00
C ASP A 307 19.08 -5.21 -18.07
N THR A 308 20.30 -5.66 -18.38
CA THR A 308 20.68 -7.07 -18.51
C THR A 308 20.96 -7.76 -17.17
N SER A 309 21.14 -6.99 -16.08
CA SER A 309 21.31 -7.54 -14.73
C SER A 309 19.95 -7.94 -14.13
N LEU A 310 18.94 -7.10 -14.34
CA LEU A 310 17.60 -7.31 -13.81
C LEU A 310 16.70 -8.12 -14.74
N MET A 311 16.82 -7.97 -16.05
CA MET A 311 16.03 -8.70 -17.05
C MET A 311 14.51 -8.74 -16.80
N ILE A 312 13.92 -7.67 -16.23
CA ILE A 312 12.50 -7.65 -15.84
C ILE A 312 11.62 -7.71 -17.08
N ARG A 313 10.73 -8.73 -17.13
CA ARG A 313 9.84 -8.96 -18.28
C ARG A 313 8.43 -8.41 -18.10
N GLY A 314 8.03 -8.14 -16.88
CA GLY A 314 6.69 -7.68 -16.52
C GLY A 314 6.68 -7.05 -15.14
N VAL A 315 5.53 -6.53 -14.72
CA VAL A 315 5.26 -6.12 -13.34
C VAL A 315 3.87 -6.65 -12.96
N PRO A 316 3.63 -7.04 -11.70
CA PRO A 316 4.58 -7.04 -10.57
C PRO A 316 5.71 -8.07 -10.74
N TRP A 317 6.85 -7.81 -10.12
CA TRP A 317 8.05 -8.68 -10.19
C TRP A 317 8.82 -8.64 -8.88
N MET A 318 9.34 -9.79 -8.42
CA MET A 318 10.06 -9.86 -7.15
C MET A 318 11.38 -10.62 -7.27
N TYR A 319 12.41 -10.10 -6.60
CA TYR A 319 13.73 -10.73 -6.46
C TYR A 319 14.13 -10.83 -4.99
N LEU A 320 14.90 -11.87 -4.66
CA LEU A 320 15.89 -11.82 -3.59
C LEU A 320 17.18 -11.21 -4.16
N ALA A 321 17.69 -10.15 -3.53
CA ALA A 321 18.94 -9.50 -3.93
C ALA A 321 20.07 -9.89 -2.97
N THR A 322 21.18 -10.36 -3.53
CA THR A 322 22.37 -10.78 -2.76
C THR A 322 23.57 -9.96 -3.23
N LEU A 323 24.22 -9.27 -2.30
CA LEU A 323 25.45 -8.52 -2.56
C LEU A 323 26.65 -9.45 -2.48
N ASP A 324 27.47 -9.47 -3.54
CA ASP A 324 28.86 -9.90 -3.44
C ASP A 324 29.69 -8.71 -2.97
N THR A 325 30.17 -8.76 -1.73
CA THR A 325 30.94 -7.68 -1.12
C THR A 325 32.34 -7.52 -1.70
N ASN A 326 32.90 -8.57 -2.31
CA ASN A 326 34.22 -8.52 -2.94
C ASN A 326 34.12 -7.93 -4.35
N ALA A 327 33.11 -8.36 -5.10
CA ALA A 327 32.86 -7.86 -6.45
C ALA A 327 32.12 -6.51 -6.47
N HIS A 328 31.57 -6.06 -5.33
CA HIS A 328 30.71 -4.89 -5.23
C HIS A 328 29.55 -4.92 -6.24
N THR A 329 28.92 -6.08 -6.39
CA THR A 329 27.82 -6.29 -7.35
C THR A 329 26.69 -7.10 -6.74
N PHE A 330 25.48 -6.83 -7.21
CA PHE A 330 24.29 -7.58 -6.80
C PHE A 330 23.97 -8.69 -7.80
N SER A 331 23.58 -9.84 -7.25
CA SER A 331 22.88 -10.90 -7.96
C SER A 331 21.40 -10.93 -7.55
N TYR A 332 20.55 -11.39 -8.46
CA TYR A 332 19.10 -11.34 -8.30
C TYR A 332 18.48 -12.71 -8.59
N ALA A 333 17.83 -13.32 -7.60
CA ALA A 333 17.15 -14.61 -7.73
C ALA A 333 15.62 -14.40 -7.74
N ARG A 334 14.93 -14.87 -8.79
CA ARG A 334 13.55 -14.45 -9.08
C ARG A 334 12.52 -15.24 -8.28
N TYR A 335 11.55 -14.57 -7.68
CA TYR A 335 10.34 -15.24 -7.20
C TYR A 335 9.21 -15.22 -8.25
N GLN A 336 8.53 -16.36 -8.38
CA GLN A 336 7.28 -16.50 -9.12
C GLN A 336 6.19 -16.98 -8.15
N ALA A 337 5.25 -16.10 -7.82
CA ALA A 337 4.17 -16.34 -6.87
C ALA A 337 2.92 -15.50 -7.23
N HIS A 338 1.78 -15.85 -6.65
CA HIS A 338 0.59 -15.00 -6.64
C HIS A 338 0.75 -13.92 -5.57
N PHE A 339 1.27 -12.76 -5.97
CA PHE A 339 1.59 -11.66 -5.04
C PHE A 339 0.37 -10.96 -4.44
N ASP A 340 -0.83 -11.30 -4.88
CA ASP A 340 -2.10 -10.89 -4.28
C ASP A 340 -2.54 -11.81 -3.12
N HIS A 341 -1.92 -12.99 -2.96
CA HIS A 341 -2.27 -14.00 -1.94
C HIS A 341 -1.22 -14.04 -0.81
N PRO A 342 -1.59 -13.69 0.43
CA PRO A 342 -0.65 -13.72 1.56
C PRO A 342 0.02 -15.07 1.83
N ASP A 343 -0.68 -16.19 1.64
CA ASP A 343 -0.14 -17.54 1.88
C ASP A 343 1.00 -17.89 0.90
N ASP A 344 0.85 -17.48 -0.36
CA ASP A 344 1.87 -17.64 -1.39
C ASP A 344 3.14 -16.83 -1.07
N LEU A 345 2.95 -15.67 -0.45
CA LEU A 345 4.00 -14.76 -0.02
C LEU A 345 4.69 -15.22 1.26
N GLN A 346 3.99 -15.93 2.16
CA GLN A 346 4.64 -16.63 3.27
C GLN A 346 5.71 -17.59 2.76
N GLY A 347 5.39 -18.32 1.67
CA GLY A 347 6.31 -19.06 0.79
C GLY A 347 7.64 -18.34 0.53
N VAL A 348 7.50 -17.14 -0.01
CA VAL A 348 8.62 -16.31 -0.46
C VAL A 348 9.44 -15.79 0.72
N PHE A 349 8.77 -15.25 1.73
CA PHE A 349 9.44 -14.54 2.81
C PHE A 349 10.07 -15.46 3.86
N GLN A 350 9.53 -16.66 4.09
CA GLN A 350 10.11 -17.63 5.02
C GLN A 350 11.15 -18.57 4.37
N GLY A 351 11.38 -18.45 3.06
CA GLY A 351 12.49 -19.14 2.37
C GLY A 351 12.26 -20.60 1.97
N TRP A 352 11.13 -21.20 2.30
CA TRP A 352 10.71 -22.53 1.82
C TRP A 352 10.27 -22.55 0.34
N LYS A 353 9.89 -21.42 -0.26
CA LYS A 353 9.74 -21.31 -1.72
C LYS A 353 11.08 -20.87 -2.31
N ASN A 354 11.68 -21.70 -3.14
CA ASN A 354 12.96 -21.37 -3.77
C ASN A 354 12.76 -20.37 -4.92
N PRO A 355 13.63 -19.35 -5.05
CA PRO A 355 13.66 -18.53 -6.25
C PRO A 355 14.15 -19.36 -7.45
N LEU A 356 13.71 -18.96 -8.66
CA LEU A 356 14.08 -19.53 -9.94
C LEU A 356 15.46 -19.08 -10.41
#